data_AF-A0A142XR18-F1
#
_entry.id   AF-A0A142XR18-F1
#
_cell.length_a   1.000
_cell.length_b   1.000
_cell.length_c   1.000
_cell.angle_alpha   90.00
_cell.angle_beta   90.00
_cell.angle_gamma   90.00
#
_symmetry.space_group_name_H-M   'P 1'
#
loop_
_entity.id
_entity.type
_entity.pdbx_description
1 polymer ?
#
loop_
_entity_poly.entity_id
_entity_poly.type
_entity_poly.pdbx_seq_one_letter_code
_entity_poly.pdbx_strand_id
1 'polypeptide(L)'
;MDAARARFAARGCSVLVVSQAKPEVLTQFVTRNTWSVPIVCDPERVAYAAFGLERTGWLTFFKPHVLWGYFRGMLRGYRVKKPYAGEDVLQLGGDFILSRTRNVIFAHPSANPTDRPGVTDLLATLPSVPPIPHERPPDGPNVDAPAAGT
;
A
#
# COMPACT_ATOMS: atom_id res chain seq x y z
N MET A 1 -3.42 -7.40 -10.88
CA MET A 1 -2.42 -7.00 -9.86
C MET A 1 -1.08 -7.65 -10.15
N ASP A 2 -1.06 -8.96 -10.41
CA ASP A 2 0.16 -9.75 -10.69
C ASP A 2 1.01 -9.19 -11.83
N ALA A 3 0.40 -8.85 -12.96
CA ALA A 3 1.13 -8.26 -14.09
C ALA A 3 1.82 -6.93 -13.75
N ALA A 4 1.18 -6.08 -12.93
CA ALA A 4 1.79 -4.84 -12.47
C ALA A 4 2.95 -5.12 -11.50
N ARG A 5 2.74 -6.01 -10.53
CA ARG A 5 3.78 -6.45 -9.58
C ARG A 5 5.01 -7.01 -10.32
N ALA A 6 4.80 -7.84 -11.34
CA ALA A 6 5.87 -8.42 -12.14
C ALA A 6 6.69 -7.33 -12.87
N ARG A 7 6.03 -6.29 -13.40
CA ARG A 7 6.72 -5.14 -14.03
C ARG A 7 7.58 -4.36 -13.05
N PHE A 8 7.12 -4.15 -11.81
CA PHE A 8 7.94 -3.53 -10.75
C PHE A 8 9.12 -4.44 -10.39
N ALA A 9 8.88 -5.74 -10.21
CA ALA A 9 9.93 -6.70 -9.86
C ALA A 9 11.02 -6.78 -10.95
N ALA A 10 10.64 -6.77 -12.23
CA ALA A 10 11.57 -6.74 -13.37
C ALA A 10 12.46 -5.49 -13.38
N ARG A 11 12.06 -4.42 -12.69
CA ARG A 11 12.81 -3.17 -12.51
C ARG A 11 13.53 -3.10 -11.15
N GLY A 12 13.63 -4.23 -10.44
CA GLY A 12 14.26 -4.31 -9.11
C GLY A 12 13.48 -3.60 -8.01
N CYS A 13 12.16 -3.45 -8.16
CA CYS A 13 11.30 -2.79 -7.19
C CYS A 13 10.25 -3.79 -6.63
N SER A 14 10.21 -3.93 -5.31
CA SER A 14 9.14 -4.66 -4.63
C SER A 14 7.99 -3.72 -4.25
N VAL A 15 6.79 -4.26 -4.15
CA VAL A 15 5.58 -3.50 -3.78
C VAL A 15 5.12 -3.97 -2.40
N LEU A 16 4.80 -3.02 -1.53
CA LEU A 16 4.24 -3.23 -0.20
C LEU A 16 3.01 -2.33 -0.05
N VAL A 17 1.92 -2.87 0.48
CA VAL A 17 0.73 -2.09 0.83
C VAL A 17 0.71 -1.89 2.35
N VAL A 18 0.51 -0.66 2.80
CA VAL A 18 0.31 -0.33 4.21
C VAL A 18 -1.14 0.05 4.42
N SER A 19 -1.80 -0.54 5.41
CA SER A 19 -3.21 -0.31 5.71
C SER A 19 -3.39 0.08 7.18
N GLN A 20 -4.30 1.01 7.46
CA GLN A 20 -4.71 1.35 8.82
C GLN A 20 -5.51 0.24 9.53
N ALA A 21 -5.84 -0.84 8.83
CA ALA A 21 -6.61 -1.95 9.40
C ALA A 21 -5.85 -2.63 10.54
N LYS A 22 -6.59 -3.06 11.57
CA LYS A 22 -6.05 -3.91 12.62
C LYS A 22 -5.68 -5.30 12.08
N PRO A 23 -4.74 -6.03 12.71
CA PRO A 23 -4.32 -7.36 12.26
C PRO A 23 -5.46 -8.33 12.03
N GLU A 24 -6.49 -8.33 12.88
CA GLU A 24 -7.62 -9.27 12.77
C GLU A 24 -8.47 -8.98 11.53
N VAL A 25 -8.69 -7.70 11.24
CA VAL A 25 -9.43 -7.22 10.06
C VAL A 25 -8.64 -7.53 8.79
N LEU A 26 -7.34 -7.21 8.78
CA LEU A 26 -6.49 -7.47 7.63
C LEU A 26 -6.36 -8.97 7.35
N THR A 27 -6.25 -9.81 8.38
CA THR A 27 -6.25 -11.27 8.25
C THR A 27 -7.51 -11.77 7.57
N GLN A 28 -8.69 -11.31 8.01
CA GLN A 28 -9.95 -11.66 7.34
C GLN A 28 -9.99 -11.17 5.89
N PHE A 29 -9.44 -9.99 5.61
CA PHE A 29 -9.36 -9.44 4.26
C PHE A 29 -8.48 -10.29 3.35
N VAL A 30 -7.25 -10.63 3.74
CA VAL A 30 -6.31 -11.41 2.91
C VAL A 30 -6.77 -12.86 2.71
N THR A 31 -7.42 -13.47 3.70
CA THR A 31 -7.98 -14.82 3.53
C THR A 31 -9.12 -14.85 2.51
N ARG A 32 -9.88 -13.75 2.38
CA ARG A 32 -11.00 -13.63 1.44
C ARG A 32 -10.60 -13.08 0.07
N ASN A 33 -9.40 -12.51 -0.07
CA ASN A 33 -8.94 -11.86 -1.29
C ASN A 33 -7.53 -12.32 -1.63
N THR A 34 -7.34 -12.88 -2.82
CA THR A 34 -6.02 -13.31 -3.29
C THR A 34 -5.22 -12.11 -3.78
N TRP A 35 -4.63 -11.35 -2.85
CA TRP A 35 -3.70 -10.28 -3.18
C TRP A 35 -2.29 -10.85 -3.25
N SER A 36 -1.60 -10.59 -4.35
CA SER A 36 -0.25 -11.10 -4.57
C SER A 36 0.85 -10.16 -4.06
N VAL A 37 0.50 -9.09 -3.36
CA VAL A 37 1.46 -8.17 -2.75
C VAL A 37 1.40 -8.31 -1.23
N PRO A 38 2.54 -8.21 -0.52
CA PRO A 38 2.53 -8.15 0.93
C PRO A 38 1.73 -6.92 1.39
N ILE A 39 0.96 -7.10 2.46
CA ILE A 39 0.18 -6.04 3.10
C ILE A 39 0.52 -6.05 4.59
N VAL A 40 0.77 -4.87 5.16
CA VAL A 40 1.07 -4.68 6.58
C VAL A 40 0.05 -3.75 7.24
N CYS A 41 -0.08 -3.89 8.56
CA CYS A 41 -0.97 -3.07 9.39
C CYS A 41 -0.22 -1.86 9.93
N ASP A 42 -0.90 -0.72 10.01
CA ASP A 42 -0.48 0.52 10.68
C ASP A 42 -1.69 1.12 11.46
N PRO A 43 -2.26 0.39 12.44
CA PRO A 43 -3.48 0.82 13.12
C PRO A 43 -3.28 2.08 13.95
N GLU A 44 -2.07 2.30 14.47
CA GLU A 44 -1.68 3.51 15.18
C GLU A 44 -1.33 4.68 14.24
N ARG A 45 -1.34 4.48 12.92
CA ARG A 45 -1.02 5.49 11.89
C ARG A 45 0.38 6.10 12.04
N VAL A 46 1.33 5.34 12.56
CA VAL A 46 2.71 5.79 12.77
C VAL A 46 3.41 5.96 11.43
N ALA A 47 3.30 4.97 10.54
CA ALA A 47 3.87 5.09 9.20
C ALA A 47 3.14 6.19 8.41
N TYR A 48 1.80 6.21 8.47
CA TYR A 48 0.99 7.25 7.86
C TYR A 48 1.45 8.67 8.21
N ALA A 49 1.67 8.95 9.50
CA ALA A 49 2.18 10.24 9.96
C ALA A 49 3.63 10.50 9.53
N ALA A 50 4.49 9.48 9.58
CA ALA A 50 5.90 9.60 9.18
C ALA A 50 6.08 9.94 7.69
N PHE A 51 5.15 9.51 6.83
CA PHE A 51 5.14 9.86 5.40
C PHE A 51 4.46 11.20 5.10
N GLY A 52 4.05 11.96 6.12
CA GLY A 52 3.44 13.29 5.97
C GLY A 52 2.08 13.26 5.28
N LEU A 53 1.34 12.15 5.38
CA LEU A 53 0.02 12.02 4.79
C LEU A 53 -1.05 12.71 5.64
N GLU A 54 -2.02 13.33 4.98
CA GLU A 54 -3.03 14.17 5.61
C GLU A 54 -4.45 13.62 5.47
N ARG A 55 -5.30 13.94 6.44
CA ARG A 55 -6.73 13.64 6.37
C ARG A 55 -7.42 14.67 5.47
N THR A 56 -8.43 14.26 4.72
CA THR A 56 -9.29 15.19 3.98
C THR A 56 -10.52 15.58 4.78
N GLY A 57 -11.15 16.69 4.39
CA GLY A 57 -12.49 17.04 4.90
C GLY A 57 -13.59 16.24 4.20
N TRP A 58 -14.69 15.96 4.91
CA TRP A 58 -15.86 15.26 4.35
C TRP A 58 -16.41 15.90 3.06
N LEU A 59 -16.29 17.22 2.91
CA LEU A 59 -16.73 17.95 1.71
C LEU A 59 -15.96 17.55 0.44
N THR A 60 -14.75 17.00 0.55
CA THR A 60 -13.97 16.53 -0.60
C THR A 60 -14.67 15.39 -1.34
N PHE A 61 -15.42 14.54 -0.64
CA PHE A 61 -16.15 13.42 -1.24
C PHE A 61 -17.31 13.86 -2.14
N PHE A 62 -17.84 15.07 -1.91
CA PHE A 62 -18.93 15.64 -2.71
C PHE A 62 -18.44 16.41 -3.94
N LYS A 63 -17.13 16.54 -4.15
CA LYS A 63 -16.59 17.21 -5.34
C LYS A 63 -16.92 16.39 -6.59
N PRO A 64 -17.40 17.01 -7.69
CA PRO A 64 -17.85 16.30 -8.88
C PRO A 64 -16.81 15.34 -9.48
N HIS A 65 -15.54 15.71 -9.49
CA HIS A 65 -14.48 14.85 -10.03
C HIS A 65 -14.19 13.63 -9.16
N VAL A 66 -14.36 13.73 -7.84
CA VAL A 66 -14.20 12.60 -6.90
C VAL A 66 -15.35 11.62 -7.08
N LEU A 67 -16.59 12.13 -7.14
CA LEU A 67 -17.78 11.33 -7.43
C LEU A 67 -17.66 10.60 -8.78
N TRP A 68 -17.18 11.31 -9.80
CA TRP A 68 -16.90 10.73 -11.11
C TRP A 68 -15.83 9.62 -11.05
N GLY A 69 -14.77 9.84 -10.26
CA GLY A 69 -13.74 8.83 -10.01
C GLY A 69 -14.32 7.56 -9.37
N TYR A 70 -15.17 7.70 -8.35
CA TYR A 70 -15.87 6.58 -7.73
C TYR A 70 -16.79 5.85 -8.71
N PHE A 71 -17.58 6.59 -9.50
CA PHE A 71 -18.46 6.04 -10.52
C PHE A 71 -17.68 5.21 -11.55
N ARG A 72 -16.57 5.76 -12.05
CA ARG A 72 -15.67 5.05 -12.99
C ARG A 72 -15.04 3.82 -12.34
N GLY A 73 -14.70 3.88 -11.05
CA GLY A 73 -14.22 2.74 -10.28
C GLY A 73 -15.27 1.63 -10.18
N MET A 74 -16.53 1.99 -9.91
CA MET A 74 -17.66 1.05 -9.86
C MET A 74 -17.88 0.34 -11.19
N LEU A 75 -17.79 1.05 -12.32
CA LEU A 75 -17.84 0.45 -13.66
C LEU A 75 -16.72 -0.57 -13.90
N ARG A 76 -15.60 -0.47 -13.17
CA ARG A 76 -14.46 -1.40 -13.24
C ARG A 76 -14.51 -2.50 -12.17
N GLY A 77 -15.66 -2.67 -11.51
CA GLY A 77 -15.88 -3.71 -10.50
C GLY A 77 -15.46 -3.33 -9.08
N TYR A 78 -15.03 -2.09 -8.83
CA TYR A 78 -14.75 -1.63 -7.47
C TYR A 78 -16.06 -1.42 -6.69
N ARG A 79 -16.20 -2.07 -5.54
CA ARG A 79 -17.36 -1.88 -4.66
C ARG A 79 -16.97 -1.00 -3.48
N VAL A 80 -17.71 0.09 -3.29
CA VAL A 80 -17.64 0.88 -2.07
C VAL A 80 -18.08 -0.01 -0.91
N LYS A 81 -17.16 -0.29 0.01
CA LYS A 81 -17.43 -1.07 1.22
C LYS A 81 -17.60 -0.13 2.40
N LYS A 82 -18.41 -0.54 3.37
CA LYS A 82 -18.43 0.15 4.67
C LYS A 82 -17.04 -0.01 5.31
N PRO A 83 -16.48 1.06 5.90
CA PRO A 83 -15.25 0.98 6.67
C PRO A 83 -15.42 0.01 7.84
N TYR A 84 -14.36 -0.71 8.19
CA TYR A 84 -14.33 -1.52 9.40
C TYR A 84 -14.25 -0.62 10.64
N ALA A 85 -14.62 -1.16 11.80
CA ALA A 85 -14.57 -0.42 13.06
C ALA A 85 -13.14 0.06 13.36
N GLY A 86 -12.96 1.36 13.53
CA GLY A 86 -11.68 2.01 13.79
C GLY A 86 -10.95 2.53 12.54
N GLU A 87 -11.42 2.19 11.33
CA GLU A 87 -10.91 2.79 10.11
C GLU A 87 -11.41 4.23 9.96
N ASP A 88 -10.50 5.12 9.59
CA ASP A 88 -10.81 6.50 9.28
C ASP A 88 -11.06 6.67 7.79
N VAL A 89 -12.31 6.97 7.45
CA VAL A 89 -12.74 7.26 6.08
C VAL A 89 -12.13 8.53 5.51
N LEU A 90 -11.66 9.44 6.35
CA LEU A 90 -11.03 10.69 5.93
C LEU A 90 -9.55 10.54 5.62
N GLN A 91 -8.95 9.39 5.96
CA GLN A 91 -7.54 9.13 5.72
C GLN A 91 -7.27 9.06 4.22
N LEU A 92 -6.50 10.01 3.69
CA LEU A 92 -6.05 9.93 2.30
C LEU A 92 -4.90 8.94 2.17
N GLY A 93 -4.77 8.36 0.99
CA GLY A 93 -3.63 7.52 0.70
C GLY A 93 -2.43 8.32 0.21
N GLY A 94 -1.40 7.59 -0.16
CA GLY A 94 -0.37 8.06 -1.08
C GLY A 94 0.38 6.89 -1.68
N ASP A 95 1.21 7.18 -2.66
CA ASP A 95 2.09 6.24 -3.32
C ASP A 95 3.52 6.77 -3.22
N PHE A 96 4.43 5.93 -2.72
CA PHE A 96 5.81 6.31 -2.46
C PHE A 96 6.76 5.27 -3.03
N ILE A 97 7.93 5.72 -3.47
CA ILE A 97 9.02 4.84 -3.85
C ILE A 97 10.21 5.15 -2.95
N LEU A 98 10.76 4.11 -2.35
CA LEU A 98 11.94 4.20 -1.52
C LEU A 98 13.14 3.62 -2.27
N SER A 99 14.30 4.25 -2.12
CA SER A 99 15.58 3.68 -2.52
C SER A 99 15.98 2.53 -1.60
N ARG A 100 16.99 1.76 -2.02
CA ARG A 100 17.61 0.71 -1.18
C ARG A 100 18.23 1.27 0.11
N THR A 101 18.62 2.53 0.10
CA THR A 101 19.15 3.24 1.27
C THR A 101 18.05 3.86 2.14
N ARG A 102 16.78 3.47 1.94
CA ARG A 102 15.60 3.92 2.69
C ARG A 102 15.27 5.41 2.54
N ASN A 103 15.71 6.03 1.46
CA ASN A 103 15.33 7.41 1.14
C ASN A 103 14.09 7.42 0.24
N VAL A 104 13.16 8.35 0.48
CA VAL A 104 12.03 8.56 -0.43
C VAL A 104 12.55 9.22 -1.70
N ILE A 105 12.38 8.56 -2.84
CA ILE A 105 12.81 9.06 -4.17
C ILE A 105 11.62 9.49 -5.05
N PHE A 106 10.41 9.13 -4.64
CA PHE A 106 9.16 9.60 -5.22
C PHE A 106 8.09 9.61 -4.14
N ALA A 107 7.25 10.65 -4.15
CA ALA A 107 6.12 10.81 -3.25
C ALA A 107 4.93 11.37 -4.03
N HIS A 108 3.79 10.69 -3.93
CA HIS A 108 2.49 11.16 -4.38
C HIS A 108 1.49 11.06 -3.23
N PRO A 109 1.43 12.06 -2.33
CA PRO A 109 0.33 12.19 -1.39
C PRO A 109 -0.97 12.41 -2.18
N SER A 110 -1.98 11.56 -1.98
CA SER A 110 -3.23 11.66 -2.73
C SER A 110 -3.99 12.92 -2.34
N ALA A 111 -4.35 13.78 -3.28
CA ALA A 111 -5.15 14.98 -3.02
C ALA A 111 -6.63 14.65 -2.73
N ASN A 112 -7.09 13.46 -3.14
CA ASN A 112 -8.44 12.95 -2.88
C ASN A 112 -8.45 11.41 -2.93
N PRO A 113 -9.53 10.73 -2.52
CA PRO A 113 -9.57 9.27 -2.43
C PRO A 113 -9.33 8.51 -3.73
N THR A 114 -9.53 9.17 -4.88
CA THR A 114 -9.38 8.57 -6.21
C THR A 114 -8.08 8.99 -6.91
N ASP A 115 -7.29 9.86 -6.28
CA ASP A 115 -6.04 10.37 -6.80
C ASP A 115 -4.90 9.37 -6.56
N ARG A 116 -4.55 8.63 -7.60
CA ARG A 116 -3.50 7.63 -7.62
C ARG A 116 -2.74 7.72 -8.94
N PRO A 117 -1.40 7.72 -8.95
CA PRO A 117 -0.61 7.66 -10.17
C PRO A 117 -0.84 6.34 -10.90
N GLY A 118 -0.71 6.34 -12.23
CA GLY A 118 -0.77 5.13 -13.01
C GLY A 118 0.45 4.23 -12.77
N VAL A 119 0.29 2.92 -12.95
CA VAL A 119 1.42 1.97 -12.88
C VAL A 119 2.53 2.35 -13.86
N THR A 120 2.19 2.83 -15.05
CA THR A 120 3.17 3.27 -16.05
C THR A 120 3.96 4.50 -15.56
N ASP A 121 3.29 5.46 -14.91
CA ASP A 121 3.92 6.67 -14.38
C ASP A 121 4.91 6.32 -13.26
N LEU A 122 4.48 5.45 -12.33
CA LEU A 122 5.33 4.93 -11.26
C LEU A 122 6.55 4.14 -11.78
N LEU A 123 6.39 3.36 -12.86
CA LEU A 123 7.51 2.63 -13.46
C LEU A 123 8.51 3.56 -14.15
N ALA A 124 8.04 4.69 -14.69
CA ALA A 124 8.88 5.70 -15.32
C ALA A 124 9.73 6.47 -14.31
N THR A 125 9.26 6.63 -13.07
CA THR A 125 10.02 7.27 -11.98
C THR A 125 11.09 6.36 -11.38
N LEU A 126 11.06 5.04 -11.66
CA LEU A 126 12.10 4.14 -11.17
C LEU A 126 13.44 4.42 -11.84
N PRO A 127 14.53 4.57 -11.08
CA PRO A 127 15.86 4.64 -11.66
C PRO A 127 16.15 3.36 -12.45
N SER A 128 16.96 3.46 -13.50
CA SER A 128 17.48 2.28 -14.19
C SER A 128 18.45 1.56 -13.25
N VAL A 129 17.98 0.50 -12.61
CA VAL A 129 18.80 -0.35 -11.74
C VAL A 129 18.72 -1.78 -12.28
N PRO A 130 19.84 -2.53 -12.34
CA PRO A 130 19.78 -3.94 -12.70
C PRO A 130 18.84 -4.73 -11.75
N PRO A 131 18.14 -5.78 -12.23
CA PRO A 131 17.18 -6.53 -11.44
C PRO A 131 17.81 -7.13 -10.17
N ILE A 132 17.04 -7.22 -9.10
CA ILE A 132 17.46 -7.93 -7.87
C ILE A 132 17.40 -9.44 -8.13
N PRO A 133 18.45 -10.22 -7.84
CA PRO A 133 18.31 -11.65 -7.62
C PRO A 133 17.31 -11.89 -6.49
N HIS A 134 16.36 -12.79 -6.68
CA HIS A 134 15.35 -13.14 -5.69
C HIS A 134 15.96 -13.95 -4.54
N GLU A 135 16.77 -13.34 -3.69
CA GLU A 135 17.10 -13.98 -2.42
C GLU A 135 15.87 -13.94 -1.51
N ARG A 136 15.36 -15.15 -1.22
CA ARG A 136 14.37 -15.39 -0.17
C ARG A 136 14.85 -14.65 1.09
N PRO A 137 13.98 -13.91 1.80
CA PRO A 137 14.37 -13.33 3.08
C PRO A 137 14.96 -14.44 3.97
N PRO A 138 16.02 -14.18 4.75
CA PRO A 138 16.49 -15.15 5.72
C PRO A 138 15.30 -15.58 6.57
N ASP A 139 15.14 -16.90 6.73
CA ASP A 139 14.11 -17.45 7.61
C ASP A 139 14.21 -16.70 8.95
N GLY A 140 13.07 -16.21 9.44
CA GLY A 140 13.02 -15.47 10.70
C GLY A 140 13.64 -16.28 11.86
N PRO A 141 13.99 -15.63 12.98
CA PRO A 141 14.59 -16.33 14.10
C PRO A 141 13.75 -17.55 14.48
N ASN A 142 14.39 -18.72 14.52
CA ASN A 142 13.76 -19.99 14.85
C ASN A 142 13.19 -19.90 16.28
N VAL A 143 11.88 -19.67 16.39
CA VAL A 143 11.17 -19.56 17.67
C VAL A 143 11.08 -20.89 18.42
N ASP A 144 11.50 -22.00 17.78
CA ASP A 144 11.56 -23.34 18.37
C ASP A 144 12.96 -23.70 18.91
N ALA A 145 13.92 -22.77 18.87
CA ALA A 145 15.23 -23.01 19.49
C ALA A 145 15.08 -23.06 21.03
N PRO A 146 15.47 -24.16 21.70
CA PRO A 146 15.38 -24.24 23.15
C PRO A 146 16.25 -23.15 23.79
N ALA A 147 15.69 -22.44 24.77
CA ALA A 147 16.41 -21.44 25.54
C ALA A 147 17.68 -22.09 26.13
N ALA A 148 18.84 -21.54 25.77
CA ALA A 148 20.12 -21.97 26.34
C ALA A 148 20.05 -21.72 27.86
N GLY A 149 19.96 -22.81 28.62
CA GLY A 149 19.94 -22.79 30.07
C GLY A 149 21.28 -22.30 30.63
N THR A 150 21.19 -21.41 31.61
CA THR A 150 22.25 -21.08 32.58
C THR A 150 22.34 -22.14 33.66
#